data_AF-A0A2R6I7U7-F1
#
_entry.id   AF-A0A2R6I7U7-F1
#
_cell.length_a   1.000
_cell.length_b   1.000
_cell.length_c   1.000
_cell.angle_alpha   90.00
_cell.angle_beta   90.00
_cell.angle_gamma   90.00
#
_symmetry.space_group_name_H-M   'P 1'
#
loop_
_entity.id
_entity.type
_entity.pdbx_description
1 polymer ?
#
loop_
_entity_poly.entity_id
_entity_poly.type
_entity_poly.pdbx_seq_one_letter_code
_entity_poly.pdbx_strand_id
1 'polypeptide(L)'
;MSDPGAGDGDAADTDGPAGGGIGERGPGDGRTSRDRGEPDRRSDAGGTTGRDGADDGPETLGEGVRWFFRTDHGAVVYVREVLSSVGLVLLVALLLFAVSGLWPPMVAVESESMTPNMQRGDLVFVMEEHRLAPGAAYEDTGVVTYRTGEQVGYEKFNRPGDVVVFEHDDDPRTAPIIHRVRFWVNESENWVANGKAQQEHLGAAQSCGQISHCPAPHAGFVTKGDANGRYDQVSGLSEPVKPSWVIGTAEFRIPWLGNIRLLAGQSTLDPRAVSATPGPQAAGGSGMAAAATGDAPPRCAWG
;
A
#
# COMPACT_ATOMS: atom_id res chain seq x y z
N MET A 1 2.41 -11.83 67.07
CA MET A 1 1.38 -10.77 67.05
C MET A 1 0.95 -10.64 65.59
N SER A 2 0.22 -11.62 65.06
CA SER A 2 -1.23 -11.82 65.13
C SER A 2 -1.92 -11.20 63.91
N ASP A 3 -2.19 -12.06 62.93
CA ASP A 3 -3.32 -12.01 61.96
C ASP A 3 -4.62 -12.47 62.69
N PRO A 4 -5.81 -12.67 62.08
CA PRO A 4 -6.61 -11.97 61.05
C PRO A 4 -8.07 -11.68 61.55
N GLY A 5 -8.98 -11.22 60.69
CA GLY A 5 -10.45 -11.41 60.80
C GLY A 5 -11.17 -10.76 59.61
N ALA A 6 -11.91 -11.41 58.69
CA ALA A 6 -12.76 -12.61 58.65
C ALA A 6 -14.17 -12.47 59.28
N GLY A 7 -15.19 -12.77 58.44
CA GLY A 7 -16.58 -13.17 58.79
C GLY A 7 -17.61 -12.03 58.82
N ASP A 8 -18.88 -12.15 58.41
CA ASP A 8 -19.79 -13.20 57.91
C ASP A 8 -21.03 -12.43 57.37
N GLY A 9 -21.96 -12.88 56.51
CA GLY A 9 -22.71 -14.13 56.40
C GLY A 9 -24.22 -13.80 56.23
N ASP A 10 -25.01 -14.76 55.73
CA ASP A 10 -26.50 -14.82 55.56
C ASP A 10 -27.05 -14.35 54.19
N ALA A 11 -27.53 -15.17 53.23
CA ALA A 11 -28.45 -16.34 53.19
C ALA A 11 -29.90 -15.98 53.61
N ALA A 12 -31.02 -16.39 53.00
CA ALA A 12 -31.42 -17.17 51.81
C ALA A 12 -32.96 -16.94 51.60
N ASP A 13 -33.57 -17.72 50.68
CA ASP A 13 -35.01 -17.98 50.39
C ASP A 13 -35.51 -17.38 49.05
N THR A 14 -35.60 -18.16 47.95
CA THR A 14 -36.58 -19.22 47.55
C THR A 14 -37.98 -18.71 47.27
N ASP A 15 -38.40 -18.76 45.99
CA ASP A 15 -39.60 -19.49 45.53
C ASP A 15 -39.81 -19.34 44.01
N GLY A 16 -39.99 -20.47 43.31
CA GLY A 16 -40.71 -20.55 42.02
C GLY A 16 -42.10 -21.17 42.26
N PRO A 17 -42.80 -21.78 41.28
CA PRO A 17 -42.74 -21.68 39.82
C PRO A 17 -44.14 -21.59 39.12
N ALA A 18 -44.15 -21.58 37.78
CA ALA A 18 -45.15 -22.14 36.83
C ALA A 18 -46.59 -21.57 36.72
N GLY A 19 -47.09 -21.52 35.48
CA GLY A 19 -48.53 -21.40 35.20
C GLY A 19 -48.88 -21.08 33.74
N GLY A 20 -49.15 -22.13 32.95
CA GLY A 20 -49.70 -22.03 31.59
C GLY A 20 -51.21 -21.77 31.57
N GLY A 21 -51.72 -21.37 30.40
CA GLY A 21 -53.15 -21.19 30.12
C GLY A 21 -53.48 -21.66 28.71
N ILE A 22 -54.00 -22.88 28.62
CA ILE A 22 -54.69 -23.48 27.47
C ILE A 22 -56.19 -23.37 27.75
N GLY A 23 -56.99 -23.04 26.74
CA GLY A 23 -58.44 -23.01 26.82
C GLY A 23 -59.09 -23.58 25.57
N GLU A 24 -59.35 -24.89 25.59
CA GLU A 24 -60.19 -25.63 24.64
C GLU A 24 -61.68 -25.29 24.78
N ARG A 25 -62.44 -25.44 23.68
CA ARG A 25 -63.82 -25.98 23.70
C ARG A 25 -64.33 -26.35 22.29
N GLY A 26 -64.27 -27.65 21.97
CA GLY A 26 -65.45 -28.54 21.76
C GLY A 26 -66.23 -28.52 20.43
N PRO A 27 -66.92 -29.64 20.08
CA PRO A 27 -67.01 -30.20 18.71
C PRO A 27 -68.45 -30.33 18.15
N GLY A 28 -68.60 -30.73 16.88
CA GLY A 28 -69.91 -31.14 16.35
C GLY A 28 -69.94 -31.54 14.86
N ASP A 29 -70.46 -32.75 14.61
CA ASP A 29 -70.60 -33.48 13.34
C ASP A 29 -71.53 -32.84 12.29
N GLY A 30 -71.42 -33.27 11.02
CA GLY A 30 -72.54 -33.14 10.07
C GLY A 30 -72.21 -33.32 8.60
N ARG A 31 -72.82 -34.31 7.96
CA ARG A 31 -72.65 -34.74 6.56
C ARG A 31 -73.48 -33.92 5.56
N THR A 32 -73.16 -34.12 4.26
CA THR A 32 -73.99 -33.95 3.05
C THR A 32 -74.07 -32.49 2.53
N SER A 33 -74.08 -32.12 1.25
CA SER A 33 -74.38 -32.80 -0.02
C SER A 33 -73.70 -32.09 -1.22
N ARG A 34 -73.24 -32.91 -2.18
CA ARG A 34 -73.27 -32.75 -3.65
C ARG A 34 -73.57 -31.37 -4.27
N ASP A 35 -72.66 -30.93 -5.15
CA ASP A 35 -72.95 -30.66 -6.58
C ASP A 35 -71.60 -30.69 -7.34
N ARG A 36 -71.30 -31.69 -8.17
CA ARG A 36 -71.52 -31.73 -9.65
C ARG A 36 -71.33 -30.35 -10.31
N GLY A 37 -70.43 -30.16 -11.27
CA GLY A 37 -69.51 -31.07 -11.93
C GLY A 37 -68.62 -30.31 -12.91
N GLU A 38 -67.42 -30.84 -13.09
CA GLU A 38 -66.62 -30.72 -14.32
C GLU A 38 -67.39 -31.40 -15.48
N PRO A 39 -67.12 -31.11 -16.77
CA PRO A 39 -65.84 -31.55 -17.34
C PRO A 39 -65.21 -30.63 -18.40
N ASP A 40 -63.87 -30.64 -18.37
CA ASP A 40 -62.94 -30.85 -19.48
C ASP A 40 -63.38 -30.48 -20.91
N ARG A 41 -62.46 -29.84 -21.63
CA ARG A 41 -61.66 -30.54 -22.67
C ARG A 41 -60.66 -29.65 -23.41
N ARG A 42 -59.43 -30.18 -23.45
CA ARG A 42 -58.53 -30.32 -24.62
C ARG A 42 -57.72 -29.10 -25.06
N SER A 43 -56.43 -29.23 -24.75
CA SER A 43 -55.30 -29.16 -25.66
C SER A 43 -55.65 -29.10 -27.16
N ASP A 44 -55.20 -28.03 -27.80
CA ASP A 44 -54.71 -28.08 -29.18
C ASP A 44 -53.44 -27.22 -29.29
N ALA A 45 -52.42 -27.83 -29.88
CA ALA A 45 -51.16 -27.23 -30.21
C ALA A 45 -51.22 -26.57 -31.58
N GLY A 46 -50.47 -25.48 -31.77
CA GLY A 46 -49.97 -25.08 -33.08
C GLY A 46 -50.10 -23.60 -33.42
N GLY A 47 -48.98 -22.98 -33.81
CA GLY A 47 -49.01 -21.92 -34.82
C GLY A 47 -48.43 -20.55 -34.44
N THR A 48 -47.10 -20.47 -34.40
CA THR A 48 -46.26 -19.46 -35.07
C THR A 48 -46.51 -17.95 -34.90
N THR A 49 -45.41 -17.26 -34.58
CA THR A 49 -45.00 -15.93 -35.07
C THR A 49 -45.79 -14.71 -34.62
N GLY A 50 -45.49 -14.25 -33.40
CA GLY A 50 -45.44 -12.82 -33.06
C GLY A 50 -43.98 -12.38 -33.03
N ARG A 51 -43.45 -12.05 -34.21
CA ARG A 51 -42.27 -11.20 -34.37
C ARG A 51 -42.68 -9.77 -33.96
N ASP A 52 -41.69 -8.97 -33.59
CA ASP A 52 -41.78 -7.50 -33.38
C ASP A 52 -41.96 -7.04 -31.93
N GLY A 53 -40.98 -7.38 -31.10
CA GLY A 53 -40.46 -6.43 -30.11
C GLY A 53 -39.19 -5.82 -30.70
N ALA A 54 -39.32 -4.68 -31.36
CA ALA A 54 -38.22 -3.94 -31.97
C ALA A 54 -37.16 -3.59 -30.90
N ASP A 55 -35.98 -4.17 -31.07
CA ASP A 55 -34.78 -3.80 -30.34
C ASP A 55 -34.25 -2.51 -30.99
N ASP A 56 -34.94 -1.39 -30.72
CA ASP A 56 -34.52 -0.07 -31.18
C ASP A 56 -33.26 0.33 -30.39
N GLY A 57 -32.12 0.01 -30.98
CA GLY A 57 -30.83 0.50 -30.52
C GLY A 57 -30.79 2.04 -30.55
N PRO A 58 -30.08 2.68 -29.61
CA PRO A 58 -30.08 4.13 -29.48
C PRO A 58 -29.46 4.83 -30.71
N GLU A 59 -30.23 5.72 -31.35
CA GLU A 59 -29.80 6.42 -32.58
C GLU A 59 -28.85 7.61 -32.32
N THR A 60 -28.66 8.01 -31.05
CA THR A 60 -27.72 9.07 -30.66
C THR A 60 -26.82 8.64 -29.49
N LEU A 61 -25.58 9.16 -29.44
CA LEU A 61 -24.61 8.86 -28.35
C LEU A 61 -25.19 9.16 -26.96
N GLY A 62 -25.98 10.23 -26.83
CA GLY A 62 -26.61 10.62 -25.55
C GLY A 62 -27.75 9.70 -25.14
N GLU A 63 -28.53 9.18 -26.09
CA GLU A 63 -29.59 8.19 -25.83
C GLU A 63 -29.00 6.83 -25.52
N GLY A 64 -27.86 6.47 -26.12
CA GLY A 64 -27.21 5.20 -25.85
C GLY A 64 -26.58 5.11 -24.48
N VAL A 65 -25.99 6.22 -24.01
CA VAL A 65 -25.53 6.33 -22.62
C VAL A 65 -26.71 6.24 -21.66
N ARG A 66 -27.81 6.94 -21.94
CA ARG A 66 -29.00 6.93 -21.07
C ARG A 66 -29.70 5.57 -21.04
N TRP A 67 -29.82 4.90 -22.19
CA TRP A 67 -30.34 3.54 -22.32
C TRP A 67 -29.44 2.55 -21.56
N PHE A 68 -28.12 2.62 -21.74
CA PHE A 68 -27.17 1.78 -21.02
C PHE A 68 -27.32 1.89 -19.49
N PHE A 69 -27.55 3.10 -18.96
CA PHE A 69 -27.77 3.29 -17.53
C PHE A 69 -29.17 2.85 -17.03
N ARG A 70 -30.17 2.68 -17.90
CA ARG A 70 -31.57 2.37 -17.50
C ARG A 70 -32.07 0.99 -17.93
N THR A 71 -31.33 0.28 -18.77
CA THR A 71 -31.76 -1.00 -19.33
C THR A 71 -31.69 -2.14 -18.30
N ASP A 72 -32.75 -2.96 -18.26
CA ASP A 72 -32.87 -4.14 -17.40
C ASP A 72 -32.35 -5.45 -18.05
N HIS A 73 -31.71 -5.37 -19.22
CA HIS A 73 -31.10 -6.54 -19.88
C HIS A 73 -29.94 -7.08 -19.04
N GLY A 74 -30.01 -8.35 -18.64
CA GLY A 74 -29.06 -8.96 -17.71
C GLY A 74 -27.58 -8.81 -18.10
N ALA A 75 -27.25 -8.91 -19.39
CA ALA A 75 -25.88 -8.71 -19.88
C ALA A 75 -25.40 -7.25 -19.76
N VAL A 76 -26.27 -6.28 -20.02
CA VAL A 76 -25.97 -4.84 -19.90
C VAL A 76 -25.78 -4.46 -18.43
N VAL A 77 -26.64 -4.97 -17.55
CA VAL A 77 -26.48 -4.79 -16.09
C VAL A 77 -25.15 -5.38 -15.64
N TYR A 78 -24.82 -6.61 -16.02
CA TYR A 78 -23.53 -7.23 -15.66
C TYR A 78 -22.34 -6.39 -16.11
N VAL A 79 -22.31 -5.93 -17.37
CA VAL A 79 -21.24 -5.06 -17.88
C VAL A 79 -21.19 -3.74 -17.12
N ARG A 80 -22.33 -3.13 -16.80
CA ARG A 80 -22.40 -1.89 -16.01
C ARG A 80 -21.83 -2.10 -14.60
N GLU A 81 -22.17 -3.19 -13.92
CA GLU A 81 -21.64 -3.49 -12.58
C GLU A 81 -20.12 -3.71 -12.60
N VAL A 82 -19.61 -4.42 -13.62
CA VAL A 82 -18.16 -4.61 -13.82
C VAL A 82 -17.47 -3.27 -14.10
N LEU A 83 -17.99 -2.47 -15.02
CA LEU A 83 -17.44 -1.16 -15.35
C LEU A 83 -17.52 -0.18 -14.18
N SER A 84 -18.59 -0.22 -13.38
CA SER A 84 -18.72 0.61 -12.18
C SER A 84 -17.69 0.22 -11.12
N SER A 85 -17.44 -1.08 -10.96
CA SER A 85 -16.41 -1.59 -10.04
C SER A 85 -15.01 -1.18 -10.47
N VAL A 86 -14.66 -1.37 -11.76
CA VAL A 86 -13.39 -0.91 -12.32
C VAL A 86 -13.26 0.61 -12.23
N GLY A 87 -14.33 1.34 -12.57
CA GLY A 87 -14.39 2.79 -12.50
C GLY A 87 -14.19 3.32 -11.08
N LEU A 88 -14.76 2.66 -10.07
CA LEU A 88 -14.55 3.02 -8.67
C LEU A 88 -13.09 2.82 -8.25
N VAL A 89 -12.46 1.70 -8.62
CA VAL A 89 -11.03 1.45 -8.34
C VAL A 89 -10.16 2.50 -9.02
N LEU A 90 -10.42 2.81 -10.29
CA LEU A 90 -9.70 3.86 -11.02
C LEU A 90 -9.91 5.24 -10.40
N LEU A 91 -11.11 5.55 -9.93
CA LEU A 91 -11.40 6.81 -9.25
C LEU A 91 -10.61 6.93 -7.94
N VAL A 92 -10.56 5.87 -7.13
CA VAL A 92 -9.75 5.83 -5.91
C VAL A 92 -8.26 5.93 -6.26
N ALA A 93 -7.80 5.23 -7.29
CA ALA A 93 -6.43 5.29 -7.77
C ALA A 93 -6.00 6.71 -8.18
N LEU A 94 -6.82 7.36 -9.00
CA LEU A 94 -6.60 8.72 -9.47
C LEU A 94 -6.67 9.72 -8.30
N LEU A 95 -7.57 9.54 -7.35
CA LEU A 95 -7.64 10.38 -6.15
C LEU A 95 -6.37 10.26 -5.33
N LEU A 96 -5.91 9.04 -5.07
CA LEU A 96 -4.67 8.78 -4.35
C LEU A 96 -3.46 9.38 -5.06
N PHE A 97 -3.35 9.20 -6.38
CA PHE A 97 -2.29 9.82 -7.19
C PHE A 97 -2.36 11.35 -7.17
N ALA A 98 -3.55 11.93 -7.27
CA ALA A 98 -3.72 13.38 -7.26
C ALA A 98 -3.30 14.02 -5.93
N VAL A 99 -3.54 13.32 -4.81
CA VAL A 99 -3.16 13.78 -3.46
C VAL A 99 -1.66 13.55 -3.22
N SER A 100 -1.15 12.36 -3.53
CA SER A 100 0.22 11.96 -3.18
C SER A 100 1.29 12.35 -4.20
N GLY A 101 0.94 12.51 -5.48
CA GLY A 101 1.91 12.61 -6.57
C GLY A 101 2.61 11.30 -6.94
N LEU A 102 2.36 10.21 -6.20
CA LEU A 102 3.09 8.94 -6.34
C LEU A 102 2.14 7.77 -6.64
N TRP A 103 2.62 6.79 -7.40
CA TRP A 103 1.88 5.56 -7.68
C TRP A 103 2.79 4.33 -7.62
N PRO A 104 2.54 3.37 -6.70
CA PRO A 104 1.58 3.40 -5.59
C PRO A 104 2.07 4.31 -4.44
N PRO A 105 1.19 5.02 -3.72
CA PRO A 105 1.59 6.00 -2.69
C PRO A 105 1.90 5.34 -1.33
N MET A 106 2.30 4.07 -1.35
CA MET A 106 2.46 3.28 -0.13
C MET A 106 3.71 2.41 -0.24
N VAL A 107 4.43 2.27 0.88
CA VAL A 107 5.58 1.38 1.03
C VAL A 107 5.42 0.52 2.29
N ALA A 108 5.93 -0.71 2.25
CA ALA A 108 5.93 -1.59 3.41
C ALA A 108 7.28 -1.50 4.12
N VAL A 109 7.27 -1.50 5.44
CA VAL A 109 8.48 -1.39 6.25
C VAL A 109 9.10 -2.76 6.46
N GLU A 110 10.32 -2.95 5.95
CA GLU A 110 11.00 -4.25 5.96
C GLU A 110 12.02 -4.41 7.09
N SER A 111 12.44 -3.30 7.71
CA SER A 111 13.48 -3.29 8.75
C SER A 111 13.04 -2.56 10.01
N GLU A 112 13.76 -2.82 11.11
CA GLU A 112 13.48 -2.23 12.43
C GLU A 112 14.19 -0.89 12.67
N SER A 113 14.84 -0.31 11.65
CA SER A 113 15.67 0.88 11.76
C SER A 113 14.91 2.14 12.22
N MET A 114 13.58 2.13 12.11
CA MET A 114 12.71 3.24 12.49
C MET A 114 11.92 2.99 13.78
N THR A 115 12.22 1.92 14.52
CA THR A 115 11.59 1.60 15.82
C THR A 115 11.92 2.65 16.89
N PRO A 116 10.99 3.01 17.80
CA PRO A 116 9.61 2.51 17.95
C PRO A 116 8.58 3.24 17.07
N ASN A 117 8.99 4.27 16.33
CA ASN A 117 8.09 5.16 15.62
C ASN A 117 7.42 4.51 14.40
N MET A 118 8.09 3.51 13.83
CA MET A 118 7.62 2.72 12.69
C MET A 118 8.20 1.32 12.80
N GLN A 119 7.33 0.30 12.68
CA GLN A 119 7.69 -1.10 12.94
C GLN A 119 7.70 -1.90 11.63
N ARG A 120 8.45 -3.02 11.63
CA ARG A 120 8.42 -3.98 10.53
C ARG A 120 6.97 -4.44 10.29
N GLY A 121 6.56 -4.43 9.02
CA GLY A 121 5.20 -4.80 8.62
C GLY A 121 4.18 -3.66 8.68
N ASP A 122 4.57 -2.43 9.05
CA ASP A 122 3.74 -1.25 8.87
C ASP A 122 3.62 -0.90 7.38
N LEU A 123 2.45 -0.40 6.97
CA LEU A 123 2.26 0.24 5.66
C LEU A 123 2.34 1.74 5.83
N VAL A 124 3.22 2.40 5.10
CA VAL A 124 3.47 3.83 5.22
C VAL A 124 2.95 4.52 3.97
N PHE A 125 2.15 5.57 4.15
CA PHE A 125 1.71 6.44 3.08
C PHE A 125 2.79 7.48 2.80
N VAL A 126 3.13 7.63 1.51
CA VAL A 126 4.21 8.48 1.02
C VAL A 126 3.65 9.49 0.04
N MET A 127 4.11 10.73 0.11
CA MET A 127 3.79 11.78 -0.85
C MET A 127 5.06 12.38 -1.44
N GLU A 128 4.96 12.86 -2.67
CA GLU A 128 5.96 13.73 -3.29
C GLU A 128 6.16 14.98 -2.41
N GLU A 129 7.41 15.28 -2.09
CA GLU A 129 7.83 16.22 -1.05
C GLU A 129 7.41 17.68 -1.35
N HIS A 130 7.17 18.02 -2.62
CA HIS A 130 6.75 19.36 -3.04
C HIS A 130 5.24 19.60 -2.92
N ARG A 131 4.42 18.56 -2.73
CA ARG A 131 2.94 18.67 -2.81
C ARG A 131 2.35 19.56 -1.73
N LEU A 132 2.77 19.33 -0.50
CA LEU A 132 2.31 20.01 0.72
C LEU A 132 3.51 20.42 1.58
N ALA A 133 4.58 20.88 0.92
CA ALA A 133 5.82 21.30 1.55
C ALA A 133 5.55 22.35 2.63
N PRO A 134 5.92 22.10 3.89
CA PRO A 134 5.85 23.11 4.94
C PRO A 134 6.80 24.28 4.62
N GLY A 135 6.44 25.51 4.99
CA GLY A 135 7.33 26.68 4.81
C GLY A 135 8.64 26.61 5.61
N ALA A 136 8.80 25.60 6.48
CA ALA A 136 10.03 25.29 7.20
C ALA A 136 10.93 24.28 6.45
N ALA A 137 10.55 23.87 5.23
CA ALA A 137 11.39 23.03 4.39
C ALA A 137 12.74 23.69 4.12
N TYR A 138 13.76 22.86 3.93
CA TYR A 138 15.07 23.35 3.53
C TYR A 138 15.01 23.87 2.08
N GLU A 139 15.15 25.18 1.90
CA GLU A 139 15.09 25.82 0.57
C GLU A 139 13.85 25.33 -0.22
N ASP A 140 14.04 24.91 -1.48
CA ASP A 140 12.97 24.44 -2.36
C ASP A 140 12.84 22.91 -2.37
N THR A 141 13.45 22.20 -1.42
CA THR A 141 13.44 20.73 -1.43
C THR A 141 12.14 20.14 -0.93
N GLY A 142 11.27 20.91 -0.27
CA GLY A 142 10.04 20.40 0.35
C GLY A 142 10.24 19.53 1.60
N VAL A 143 11.48 19.38 2.08
CA VAL A 143 11.84 18.49 3.20
C VAL A 143 12.28 19.29 4.42
N VAL A 144 11.65 19.04 5.57
CA VAL A 144 11.99 19.65 6.86
C VAL A 144 13.00 18.76 7.59
N THR A 145 14.20 19.29 7.83
CA THR A 145 15.22 18.55 8.60
C THR A 145 14.87 18.44 10.08
N TYR A 146 15.39 17.44 10.79
CA TYR A 146 15.25 17.30 12.24
C TYR A 146 15.59 18.60 12.99
N ARG A 147 16.70 19.25 12.62
CA ARG A 147 17.15 20.49 13.27
C ARG A 147 16.14 21.61 13.10
N THR A 148 15.66 21.81 11.88
CA THR A 148 14.65 22.84 11.61
C THR A 148 13.34 22.49 12.32
N GLY A 149 12.92 21.23 12.25
CA GLY A 149 11.71 20.74 12.92
C GLY A 149 11.74 20.96 14.42
N GLU A 150 12.89 20.76 15.07
CA GLU A 150 13.06 20.98 16.51
C GLU A 150 12.91 22.46 16.88
N GLN A 151 13.38 23.36 16.02
CA GLN A 151 13.28 24.81 16.22
C GLN A 151 11.86 25.34 16.03
N VAL A 152 11.11 24.78 15.06
CA VAL A 152 9.78 25.28 14.68
C VAL A 152 8.62 24.44 15.24
N GLY A 153 8.92 23.36 15.98
CA GLY A 153 7.92 22.43 16.51
C GLY A 153 7.23 21.58 15.45
N TYR A 154 7.91 21.30 14.32
CA TYR A 154 7.40 20.43 13.27
C TYR A 154 7.86 18.98 13.48
N GLU A 155 6.90 18.07 13.62
CA GLU A 155 7.15 16.66 13.93
C GLU A 155 6.47 15.69 12.95
N LYS A 156 7.17 14.59 12.65
CA LYS A 156 6.64 13.40 12.00
C LYS A 156 6.99 12.17 12.81
N PHE A 157 5.97 11.33 13.07
CA PHE A 157 6.09 10.11 13.89
C PHE A 157 6.69 10.39 15.28
N ASN A 158 6.14 11.38 16.00
CA ASN A 158 6.51 11.77 17.38
C ASN A 158 7.97 12.21 17.55
N ARG A 159 8.59 12.70 16.49
CA ARG A 159 9.94 13.27 16.51
C ARG A 159 10.07 14.41 15.51
N PRO A 160 10.99 15.36 15.74
CA PRO A 160 11.22 16.48 14.83
C PRO A 160 11.57 16.07 13.39
N GLY A 161 11.11 16.88 12.43
CA GLY A 161 11.46 16.79 11.01
C GLY A 161 10.87 15.59 10.28
N ASP A 162 11.13 15.54 8.98
CA ASP A 162 10.58 14.54 8.06
C ASP A 162 11.32 13.21 8.07
N VAL A 163 10.56 12.18 7.75
CA VAL A 163 11.05 10.85 7.38
C VAL A 163 10.88 10.72 5.87
N VAL A 164 11.95 10.44 5.15
CA VAL A 164 11.94 10.34 3.69
C VAL A 164 12.18 8.91 3.23
N VAL A 165 11.55 8.55 2.12
CA VAL A 165 11.86 7.35 1.35
C VAL A 165 12.78 7.77 0.22
N PHE A 166 13.93 7.12 0.07
CA PHE A 166 14.94 7.50 -0.93
C PHE A 166 15.64 6.29 -1.56
N GLU A 167 16.15 6.48 -2.76
CA GLU A 167 16.94 5.49 -3.50
C GLU A 167 18.37 5.40 -2.96
N HIS A 168 18.96 4.20 -3.01
CA HIS A 168 20.34 3.99 -2.61
C HIS A 168 21.28 4.38 -3.76
N ASP A 169 21.98 5.52 -3.60
CA ASP A 169 23.02 6.02 -4.49
C ASP A 169 22.63 6.00 -6.00
N ASP A 170 21.39 6.41 -6.31
CA ASP A 170 20.80 6.44 -7.67
C ASP A 170 20.61 5.04 -8.33
N ASP A 171 20.62 3.94 -7.57
CA ASP A 171 20.31 2.60 -8.08
C ASP A 171 18.85 2.19 -7.77
N PRO A 172 17.93 2.29 -8.75
CA PRO A 172 16.52 1.96 -8.55
C PRO A 172 16.26 0.44 -8.41
N ARG A 173 17.29 -0.41 -8.56
CA ARG A 173 17.17 -1.87 -8.38
C ARG A 173 17.32 -2.28 -6.92
N THR A 174 17.88 -1.41 -6.09
CA THR A 174 18.02 -1.64 -4.65
C THR A 174 16.73 -1.22 -3.94
N ALA A 175 16.34 -1.97 -2.92
CA ALA A 175 15.18 -1.60 -2.11
C ALA A 175 15.38 -0.20 -1.50
N PRO A 176 14.40 0.71 -1.63
CA PRO A 176 14.52 2.06 -1.11
C PRO A 176 14.61 2.07 0.41
N ILE A 177 15.29 3.09 0.94
CA ILE A 177 15.55 3.26 2.37
C ILE A 177 14.57 4.30 2.93
N ILE A 178 14.05 4.06 4.14
CA ILE A 178 13.17 4.99 4.84
C ILE A 178 13.80 5.45 6.14
N HIS A 179 14.29 6.69 6.21
CA HIS A 179 14.97 7.23 7.39
C HIS A 179 14.67 8.71 7.62
N ARG A 180 14.96 9.18 8.83
CA ARG A 180 14.74 10.57 9.22
C ARG A 180 15.85 11.48 8.71
N VAL A 181 15.47 12.62 8.14
CA VAL A 181 16.40 13.65 7.68
C VAL A 181 16.93 14.41 8.89
N ARG A 182 18.24 14.45 9.07
CA ARG A 182 18.87 15.08 10.25
C ARG A 182 19.27 16.51 9.96
N PHE A 183 20.00 16.75 8.88
CA PHE A 183 20.45 18.08 8.46
C PHE A 183 20.94 18.08 7.01
N TRP A 184 21.07 19.28 6.43
CA TRP A 184 21.65 19.51 5.11
C TRP A 184 23.16 19.76 5.15
N VAL A 185 23.86 19.24 4.14
CA VAL A 185 25.28 19.49 3.87
C VAL A 185 25.46 19.97 2.43
N ASN A 186 26.37 20.91 2.23
CA ASN A 186 26.77 21.37 0.91
C ASN A 186 27.89 20.51 0.32
N GLU A 187 28.11 20.63 -0.99
CA GLU A 187 29.26 20.02 -1.65
C GLU A 187 30.58 20.49 -1.00
N SER A 188 31.51 19.55 -0.86
CA SER A 188 32.81 19.71 -0.20
C SER A 188 32.72 20.14 1.28
N GLU A 189 31.55 20.06 1.91
CA GLU A 189 31.38 20.44 3.31
C GLU A 189 31.98 19.38 4.25
N ASN A 190 32.85 19.82 5.16
CA ASN A 190 33.29 19.03 6.31
C ASN A 190 32.24 19.15 7.43
N TRP A 191 31.18 18.37 7.30
CA TRP A 191 30.00 18.42 8.16
C TRP A 191 30.21 17.83 9.57
N VAL A 192 31.37 17.20 9.82
CA VAL A 192 31.81 16.80 11.16
C VAL A 192 32.45 17.98 11.89
N ALA A 193 33.33 18.74 11.23
CA ALA A 193 34.10 19.80 11.87
C ALA A 193 33.26 21.05 12.22
N ASN A 194 32.10 21.23 11.61
CA ASN A 194 31.29 22.44 11.75
C ASN A 194 30.20 22.35 12.84
N GLY A 195 30.18 21.30 13.65
CA GLY A 195 29.19 21.12 14.72
C GLY A 195 27.79 20.75 14.22
N LYS A 196 27.63 20.38 12.93
CA LYS A 196 26.35 19.91 12.42
C LYS A 196 26.03 18.47 12.83
N ALA A 197 27.04 17.61 12.86
CA ALA A 197 26.87 16.26 13.35
C ALA A 197 26.85 16.21 14.89
N GLN A 198 25.92 15.45 15.45
CA GLN A 198 25.94 15.07 16.86
C GLN A 198 26.98 13.96 17.06
N GLN A 199 27.87 14.14 18.03
CA GLN A 199 29.02 13.27 18.24
C GLN A 199 28.61 11.82 18.54
N GLU A 200 27.49 11.61 19.24
CA GLU A 200 26.98 10.26 19.54
C GLU A 200 26.62 9.45 18.29
N HIS A 201 26.40 10.10 17.15
CA HIS A 201 26.00 9.45 15.89
C HIS A 201 27.16 9.28 14.90
N LEU A 202 28.38 9.70 15.26
CA LEU A 202 29.60 9.52 14.46
C LEU A 202 30.33 8.20 14.76
N GLY A 203 29.89 7.45 15.76
CA GLY A 203 30.58 6.24 16.19
C GLY A 203 32.00 6.54 16.68
N ALA A 204 33.00 5.87 16.12
CA ALA A 204 34.40 6.08 16.47
C ALA A 204 35.06 7.23 15.68
N ALA A 205 34.41 7.74 14.63
CA ALA A 205 34.98 8.79 13.79
C ALA A 205 35.11 10.10 14.58
N GLN A 206 36.31 10.68 14.54
CA GLN A 206 36.65 11.97 15.16
C GLN A 206 36.83 13.08 14.12
N SER A 207 36.86 12.72 12.83
CA SER A 207 37.07 13.65 11.73
C SER A 207 36.46 13.10 10.43
N CYS A 208 36.22 14.00 9.47
CA CYS A 208 35.66 13.63 8.18
C CYS A 208 36.52 12.64 7.37
N GLY A 209 37.84 12.69 7.49
CA GLY A 209 38.72 11.75 6.77
C GLY A 209 38.54 10.28 7.19
N GLN A 210 37.77 10.00 8.24
CA GLN A 210 37.45 8.65 8.71
C GLN A 210 36.04 8.19 8.30
N ILE A 211 35.29 9.02 7.58
CA ILE A 211 33.93 8.75 7.14
C ILE A 211 33.92 8.74 5.61
N SER A 212 33.39 7.67 5.02
CA SER A 212 33.18 7.60 3.59
C SER A 212 32.35 8.79 3.12
N HIS A 213 32.73 9.40 2.01
CA HIS A 213 32.03 10.55 1.44
C HIS A 213 31.96 11.76 2.41
N CYS A 214 32.99 11.95 3.25
CA CYS A 214 33.28 13.23 3.88
C CYS A 214 34.72 13.74 3.57
N PRO A 215 34.91 14.98 3.08
CA PRO A 215 33.91 16.01 2.77
C PRO A 215 32.83 15.55 1.79
N ALA A 216 31.63 16.10 1.91
CA ALA A 216 30.48 15.66 1.13
C ALA A 216 30.78 15.77 -0.38
N PRO A 217 30.62 14.69 -1.18
CA PRO A 217 30.91 14.72 -2.62
C PRO A 217 29.93 15.60 -3.41
N HIS A 218 28.77 15.89 -2.84
CA HIS A 218 27.76 16.79 -3.37
C HIS A 218 26.85 17.28 -2.22
N ALA A 219 25.99 18.25 -2.52
CA ALA A 219 24.99 18.69 -1.56
C ALA A 219 23.90 17.63 -1.36
N GLY A 220 23.35 17.56 -0.15
CA GLY A 220 22.32 16.58 0.19
C GLY A 220 22.01 16.49 1.68
N PHE A 221 21.16 15.55 2.03
CA PHE A 221 20.70 15.28 3.38
C PHE A 221 21.55 14.22 4.06
N VAL A 222 21.96 14.48 5.30
CA VAL A 222 22.40 13.43 6.22
C VAL A 222 21.17 12.80 6.85
N THR A 223 21.05 11.49 6.74
CA THR A 223 19.88 10.72 7.19
C THR A 223 20.26 9.73 8.28
N LYS A 224 19.26 9.30 9.05
CA LYS A 224 19.43 8.32 10.12
C LYS A 224 18.12 7.63 10.47
N GLY A 225 18.15 6.31 10.59
CA GLY A 225 17.07 5.55 11.21
C GLY A 225 16.85 5.92 12.68
N ASP A 226 15.59 6.02 13.11
CA ASP A 226 15.23 6.41 14.47
C ASP A 226 15.79 5.49 15.57
N ALA A 227 15.98 4.21 15.25
CA ALA A 227 16.59 3.18 16.09
C ALA A 227 18.09 2.95 15.81
N ASN A 228 18.65 3.54 14.74
CA ASN A 228 20.07 3.35 14.40
C ASN A 228 20.98 4.09 15.40
N GLY A 229 22.19 3.59 15.63
CA GLY A 229 23.18 4.27 16.49
C GLY A 229 23.93 5.39 15.78
N ARG A 230 24.08 5.29 14.46
CA ARG A 230 24.93 6.17 13.64
C ARG A 230 24.13 6.78 12.49
N TYR A 231 24.67 7.84 11.88
CA TYR A 231 24.16 8.34 10.60
C TYR A 231 24.36 7.30 9.49
N ASP A 232 23.52 7.37 8.47
CA ASP A 232 23.57 6.46 7.34
C ASP A 232 24.90 6.62 6.58
N GLN A 233 25.35 7.86 6.41
CA GLN A 233 26.64 8.22 5.78
C GLN A 233 27.85 7.71 6.58
N VAL A 234 27.75 7.67 7.92
CA VAL A 234 28.80 7.11 8.79
C VAL A 234 28.86 5.59 8.68
N SER A 235 27.71 4.96 8.44
CA SER A 235 27.59 3.50 8.31
C SER A 235 27.94 3.01 6.91
N GLY A 236 28.22 3.92 5.97
CA GLY A 236 28.44 3.60 4.56
C GLY A 236 27.17 3.11 3.85
N LEU A 237 25.99 3.46 4.36
CA LEU A 237 24.70 3.04 3.79
C LEU A 237 24.30 3.90 2.59
N SER A 238 24.78 5.14 2.49
CA SER A 238 24.54 6.03 1.34
C SER A 238 25.50 7.22 1.38
N GLU A 239 25.69 7.87 0.25
CA GLU A 239 26.17 9.25 0.16
C GLU A 239 25.17 10.24 0.82
N PRO A 240 25.52 11.52 1.06
CA PRO A 240 24.53 12.52 1.44
C PRO A 240 23.36 12.53 0.45
N VAL A 241 22.14 12.27 0.90
CA VAL A 241 21.01 11.98 0.00
C VAL A 241 20.63 13.21 -0.83
N LYS A 242 20.75 13.14 -2.15
CA LYS A 242 20.33 14.25 -3.04
C LYS A 242 18.81 14.43 -2.96
N PRO A 243 18.30 15.68 -3.13
CA PRO A 243 16.87 15.89 -3.31
C PRO A 243 16.28 15.00 -4.42
N SER A 244 17.00 14.83 -5.53
CA SER A 244 16.55 13.98 -6.66
C SER A 244 16.45 12.48 -6.35
N TRP A 245 17.04 12.02 -5.25
CA TRP A 245 16.94 10.62 -4.81
C TRP A 245 15.78 10.41 -3.85
N VAL A 246 15.16 11.48 -3.36
CA VAL A 246 13.98 11.41 -2.51
C VAL A 246 12.81 10.99 -3.41
N ILE A 247 12.19 9.86 -3.05
CA ILE A 247 10.96 9.39 -3.69
C ILE A 247 9.76 10.12 -3.08
N GLY A 248 9.84 10.44 -1.79
CA GLY A 248 8.83 11.25 -1.10
C GLY A 248 8.97 11.24 0.42
N THR A 249 8.11 12.03 1.08
CA THR A 249 7.99 12.11 2.54
C THR A 249 6.96 11.11 3.06
N ALA A 250 7.31 10.43 4.15
CA ALA A 250 6.39 9.55 4.87
C ALA A 250 5.44 10.38 5.74
N GLU A 251 4.14 10.25 5.49
CA GLU A 251 3.14 11.13 6.10
C GLU A 251 2.44 10.49 7.30
N PHE A 252 2.03 9.23 7.16
CA PHE A 252 1.39 8.45 8.22
C PHE A 252 1.61 6.96 8.00
N ARG A 253 1.41 6.17 9.07
CA ARG A 253 1.54 4.71 9.04
C ARG A 253 0.22 4.04 9.41
N ILE A 254 -0.02 2.89 8.80
CA ILE A 254 -1.08 1.95 9.13
C ILE A 254 -0.41 0.70 9.70
N PRO A 255 -0.55 0.44 11.01
CA PRO A 255 0.08 -0.71 11.63
C PRO A 255 -0.32 -2.03 10.97
N TRP A 256 0.63 -2.97 10.87
CA TRP A 256 0.44 -4.36 10.44
C TRP A 256 -0.01 -4.60 8.99
N LEU A 257 -0.50 -3.57 8.29
CA LEU A 257 -1.06 -3.72 6.94
C LEU A 257 0.02 -3.97 5.88
N GLY A 258 1.28 -3.61 6.15
CA GLY A 258 2.42 -3.90 5.30
C GLY A 258 2.70 -5.40 5.17
N ASN A 259 2.35 -6.19 6.19
CA ASN A 259 2.49 -7.65 6.14
C ASN A 259 1.70 -8.28 4.98
N ILE A 260 0.55 -7.72 4.61
CA ILE A 260 -0.22 -8.22 3.45
C ILE A 260 0.60 -8.08 2.17
N ARG A 261 1.28 -6.95 1.98
CA ARG A 261 2.17 -6.72 0.85
C ARG A 261 3.42 -7.60 0.90
N LEU A 262 4.03 -7.76 2.08
CA LEU A 262 5.21 -8.63 2.25
C LEU A 262 4.89 -10.10 1.99
N LEU A 263 3.67 -10.55 2.31
CA LEU A 263 3.18 -11.90 2.00
C LEU A 263 2.83 -12.03 0.51
N ALA A 264 2.17 -11.04 -0.09
CA ALA A 264 1.82 -11.05 -1.51
C ALA A 264 3.07 -10.97 -2.42
N GLY A 265 4.12 -10.26 -2.02
CA GLY A 265 5.40 -10.22 -2.74
C GLY A 265 6.15 -11.56 -2.75
N GLN A 266 5.87 -12.46 -1.78
CA GLN A 266 6.35 -13.84 -1.79
C GLN A 266 5.47 -14.76 -2.65
N SER A 267 4.33 -14.26 -3.14
CA SER A 267 3.28 -15.06 -3.76
C SER A 267 2.51 -14.23 -4.80
N THR A 268 3.16 -13.63 -5.80
CA THR A 268 2.49 -13.28 -7.07
C THR A 268 3.49 -12.89 -8.17
N LEU A 269 3.41 -13.66 -9.26
CA LEU A 269 3.59 -13.33 -10.67
C LEU A 269 4.25 -11.99 -11.02
N ASP A 270 5.41 -12.11 -11.67
CA ASP A 270 6.16 -11.04 -12.32
C ASP A 270 5.24 -10.18 -13.24
N PRO A 271 5.09 -8.87 -12.97
CA PRO A 271 4.34 -7.95 -13.83
C PRO A 271 4.88 -7.86 -15.27
N ARG A 272 6.09 -8.38 -15.53
CA ARG A 272 6.67 -8.46 -16.87
C ARG A 272 6.07 -9.53 -17.78
N ALA A 273 5.24 -10.45 -17.26
CA ALA A 273 4.65 -11.52 -18.06
C ALA A 273 3.54 -11.05 -19.04
N VAL A 274 3.03 -9.83 -18.93
CA VAL A 274 1.93 -9.32 -19.78
C VAL A 274 2.42 -8.48 -20.96
N SER A 275 3.73 -8.23 -21.08
CA SER A 275 4.30 -7.48 -22.21
C SER A 275 5.07 -8.39 -23.16
N ALA A 276 4.37 -9.31 -23.80
CA ALA A 276 4.89 -10.00 -24.99
C ALA A 276 3.86 -9.89 -26.12
N THR A 277 3.84 -8.73 -26.79
CA THR A 277 3.29 -8.64 -28.14
C THR A 277 4.15 -9.51 -29.05
N PRO A 278 3.59 -10.53 -29.75
CA PRO A 278 4.37 -11.28 -30.72
C PRO A 278 4.61 -10.39 -31.94
N GLY A 279 5.83 -9.84 -32.05
CA GLY A 279 6.30 -9.19 -33.27
C GLY A 279 6.44 -10.21 -34.41
N PRO A 280 6.22 -9.79 -35.67
CA PRO A 280 6.31 -10.70 -36.82
C PRO A 280 7.73 -11.23 -36.98
N GLN A 281 7.83 -12.57 -37.06
CA GLN A 281 9.07 -13.30 -37.30
C GLN A 281 9.64 -12.91 -38.67
N ALA A 282 10.78 -12.23 -38.68
CA ALA A 282 11.59 -12.07 -39.88
C ALA A 282 12.45 -13.32 -40.07
N ALA A 283 12.17 -14.04 -41.16
CA ALA A 283 12.99 -15.14 -41.64
C ALA A 283 14.31 -14.62 -42.24
N GLY A 284 15.42 -15.25 -41.84
CA GLY A 284 16.76 -15.12 -42.41
C GLY A 284 17.74 -15.73 -41.41
N GLY A 285 18.47 -16.80 -41.66
CA GLY A 285 19.17 -17.16 -42.89
C GLY A 285 20.64 -17.36 -42.49
N SER A 286 21.00 -18.61 -42.19
CA SER A 286 22.32 -19.26 -42.25
C SER A 286 23.57 -18.54 -41.72
N GLY A 287 24.23 -19.16 -40.72
CA GLY A 287 25.60 -18.84 -40.32
C GLY A 287 26.23 -19.94 -39.47
N MET A 288 26.89 -20.89 -40.13
CA MET A 288 27.62 -22.01 -39.57
C MET A 288 29.03 -21.56 -39.14
N ALA A 289 29.43 -21.76 -37.87
CA ALA A 289 30.83 -21.86 -37.42
C ALA A 289 30.84 -22.27 -35.93
N ALA A 290 31.08 -23.55 -35.63
CA ALA A 290 32.39 -24.14 -35.34
C ALA A 290 32.88 -23.85 -33.91
N ALA A 291 32.74 -24.89 -33.08
CA ALA A 291 33.30 -25.00 -31.75
C ALA A 291 34.83 -25.06 -31.81
N ALA A 292 35.49 -24.32 -30.92
CA ALA A 292 36.88 -24.54 -30.56
C ALA A 292 37.01 -24.46 -29.03
N THR A 293 37.26 -25.62 -28.44
CA THR A 293 37.69 -25.87 -27.07
C THR A 293 39.07 -25.27 -26.83
N GLY A 294 39.27 -24.61 -25.70
CA GLY A 294 40.58 -24.14 -25.24
C GLY A 294 40.57 -23.91 -23.73
N ASP A 295 41.26 -24.82 -23.04
CA ASP A 295 41.38 -24.95 -21.59
C ASP A 295 42.61 -24.17 -21.04
N ALA A 296 42.49 -23.71 -19.78
CA ALA A 296 43.54 -23.34 -18.80
C ALA A 296 44.32 -21.98 -18.91
N PRO A 297 45.03 -21.52 -17.84
CA PRO A 297 44.54 -21.01 -16.52
C PRO A 297 45.26 -19.65 -16.11
N PRO A 298 45.19 -19.13 -14.86
CA PRO A 298 45.31 -17.70 -14.56
C PRO A 298 46.75 -17.19 -14.35
N ARG A 299 46.95 -15.86 -14.49
CA ARG A 299 48.16 -15.16 -14.06
C ARG A 299 47.82 -14.02 -13.10
N CYS A 300 48.39 -14.10 -11.90
CA CYS A 300 48.56 -13.00 -10.97
C CYS A 300 49.46 -11.91 -11.57
N ALA A 301 49.17 -10.63 -11.30
CA ALA A 301 50.20 -9.60 -11.12
C ALA A 301 49.61 -8.39 -10.41
N TRP A 302 50.35 -7.97 -9.38
CA TRP A 302 50.19 -6.76 -8.61
C TRP A 302 50.60 -5.53 -9.41
N GLY A 303 50.02 -4.40 -9.04
CA GLY A 303 50.43 -3.04 -9.36
C GLY A 303 49.61 -2.08 -8.51
#